data_AF-A0A1Q5G822-F1
#
_entry.id   AF-A0A1Q5G822-F1
#
_cell.length_a   1.000
_cell.length_b   1.000
_cell.length_c   1.000
_cell.angle_alpha   90.00
_cell.angle_beta   90.00
_cell.angle_gamma   90.00
#
_symmetry.space_group_name_H-M   'P 1'
#
loop_
_entity.id
_entity.type
_entity.pdbx_description
1 polymer ?
#
loop_
_entity_poly.entity_id
_entity_poly.type
_entity_poly.pdbx_seq_one_letter_code
_entity_poly.pdbx_strand_id
1 'polypeptide(L)'
;MAVGKFTANPGELRRASKMMEQLPAQAAKIGDNFISDIQNYRGWAGYSDDFALEVLPKYDANNQSCLDMVRALSSAFTELGQAVWANGQHIEGVSNYARDEIDRQMSSLDTPGDSSQGGRH
;
A
#
# COMPACT_ATOMS: atom_id res chain seq x y z
N MET A 1 6.50 26.41 1.28
CA MET A 1 7.11 25.10 0.95
C MET A 1 6.77 24.78 -0.50
N ALA A 2 7.75 24.66 -1.38
CA ALA A 2 7.49 24.22 -2.75
C ALA A 2 7.15 22.72 -2.69
N VAL A 3 5.92 22.38 -3.06
CA VAL A 3 5.50 20.99 -3.26
C VAL A 3 6.30 20.50 -4.46
N GLY A 4 7.32 19.68 -4.23
CA GLY A 4 8.15 19.13 -5.30
C GLY A 4 7.26 18.43 -6.34
N LYS A 5 7.54 18.64 -7.63
CA LYS A 5 6.89 17.86 -8.69
C LYS A 5 7.28 16.40 -8.51
N PHE A 6 6.36 15.59 -7.99
CA PHE A 6 6.53 14.15 -7.93
C PHE A 6 6.47 13.60 -9.36
N THR A 7 7.62 13.21 -9.91
CA THR A 7 7.69 12.53 -11.21
C THR A 7 7.63 11.03 -10.93
N ALA A 8 6.54 10.40 -11.33
CA ALA A 8 6.34 8.99 -11.02
C ALA A 8 7.12 8.09 -11.99
N ASN A 9 7.87 7.14 -11.43
CA ASN A 9 8.47 6.04 -12.18
C ASN A 9 7.65 4.76 -11.90
N PRO A 10 6.88 4.25 -12.88
CA PRO A 10 6.05 3.05 -12.71
C PRO A 10 6.83 1.81 -12.27
N GLY A 11 8.09 1.67 -12.71
CA GLY A 11 8.96 0.56 -12.30
C GLY A 11 9.32 0.62 -10.81
N GLU A 12 9.60 1.81 -10.28
CA GLU A 12 9.90 2.01 -8.86
C GLU A 12 8.64 1.85 -7.99
N LEU A 13 7.48 2.31 -8.45
CA LEU A 13 6.22 2.10 -7.74
C LEU A 13 5.86 0.61 -7.65
N ARG A 14 6.06 -0.16 -8.73
CA ARG A 14 5.88 -1.62 -8.69
C ARG A 14 6.85 -2.29 -7.71
N ARG A 15 8.11 -1.83 -7.63
CA ARG A 15 9.06 -2.32 -6.63
C ARG A 15 8.59 -1.98 -5.21
N ALA A 16 8.16 -0.75 -4.97
CA ALA A 16 7.64 -0.31 -3.67
C ALA A 16 6.41 -1.13 -3.25
N SER A 17 5.46 -1.40 -4.15
CA SER A 17 4.31 -2.27 -3.88
C SER A 17 4.74 -3.68 -3.46
N LYS A 18 5.72 -4.29 -4.17
CA LYS A 18 6.25 -5.61 -3.82
C LYS A 18 6.95 -5.63 -2.46
N MET A 19 7.66 -4.56 -2.09
CA MET A 19 8.24 -4.44 -0.76
C MET A 19 7.17 -4.35 0.33
N MET A 20 6.02 -3.75 0.02
CA MET A 20 4.90 -3.60 0.96
C MET A 20 4.03 -4.85 1.08
N GLU A 21 4.05 -5.79 0.12
CA GLU A 21 3.24 -7.03 0.17
C GLU A 21 3.49 -7.87 1.44
N GLN A 22 4.71 -7.83 1.99
CA GLN A 22 5.08 -8.64 3.15
C GLN A 22 4.70 -7.99 4.49
N LEU A 23 4.51 -6.68 4.52
CA LEU A 23 4.32 -5.92 5.76
C LEU A 23 3.00 -6.27 6.47
N PRO A 24 1.83 -6.38 5.79
CA PRO A 24 0.60 -6.80 6.44
C PRO A 24 0.70 -8.21 7.04
N ALA A 25 1.29 -9.16 6.29
CA ALA A 25 1.46 -10.53 6.76
C ALA A 25 2.38 -10.62 7.99
N GLN A 26 3.44 -9.81 8.02
CA GLN A 26 4.32 -9.72 9.18
C GLN A 26 3.62 -9.09 10.39
N ALA A 27 2.84 -8.01 10.19
CA ALA A 27 2.07 -7.38 11.26
C ALA A 27 1.01 -8.32 11.85
N ALA A 28 0.28 -9.06 11.00
CA ALA A 28 -0.67 -10.08 11.45
C ALA A 28 0.03 -11.17 12.28
N LYS A 29 1.18 -11.65 11.81
CA LYS A 29 1.97 -12.67 12.52
C LYS A 29 2.49 -12.19 13.89
N ILE A 30 2.82 -10.90 14.04
CA ILE A 30 3.18 -10.33 15.34
C ILE A 30 2.00 -10.42 16.31
N GLY A 31 0.79 -10.13 15.83
CA GLY A 31 -0.44 -10.25 16.63
C GLY A 31 -0.70 -11.70 17.05
N ASP A 32 -0.59 -12.65 16.12
CA ASP A 32 -0.80 -14.07 16.40
C ASP A 32 0.22 -14.61 17.41
N ASN A 33 1.50 -14.24 17.26
CA ASN A 33 2.55 -14.60 18.20
C ASN A 33 2.27 -14.03 19.60
N PHE A 34 1.85 -12.76 19.69
CA PHE A 34 1.52 -12.12 20.97
C PHE A 34 0.38 -12.84 21.69
N ILE A 35 -0.68 -13.23 20.97
CA ILE A 35 -1.78 -14.04 21.51
C ILE A 35 -1.25 -15.39 22.00
N SER A 36 -0.43 -16.06 21.18
CA SER A 36 0.15 -17.36 21.51
C SER A 36 0.99 -17.29 22.77
N ASP A 37 1.87 -16.29 22.88
CA ASP A 37 2.77 -16.12 24.02
C ASP A 37 2.00 -15.85 25.30
N ILE A 38 0.94 -15.02 25.26
CA ILE A 38 0.08 -14.77 26.43
C ILE A 38 -0.69 -16.04 26.83
N GLN A 39 -1.30 -16.74 25.87
CA GLN A 39 -2.09 -17.95 26.15
C GLN A 39 -1.25 -19.09 26.71
N ASN A 40 0.01 -19.19 26.26
CA ASN A 40 0.94 -20.22 26.71
C ASN A 40 1.64 -19.85 28.03
N TYR A 41 1.57 -18.58 28.45
CA TYR A 41 2.18 -18.13 29.70
C TYR A 41 1.35 -18.58 30.92
N ARG A 42 1.83 -19.63 31.59
CA ARG A 42 1.31 -20.09 32.90
C ARG A 42 2.17 -19.57 34.04
N GLY A 43 2.30 -18.26 34.19
CA GLY A 43 3.47 -17.72 34.89
C GLY A 43 3.25 -16.98 36.21
N TRP A 44 2.08 -17.09 36.86
CA TRP A 44 2.01 -16.63 38.25
C TRP A 44 1.19 -17.58 39.13
N ALA A 45 1.77 -17.90 40.28
CA ALA A 45 1.05 -18.55 41.36
C ALA A 45 0.04 -17.56 41.93
N GLY A 46 -1.19 -18.01 42.22
CA GLY A 46 -2.20 -17.15 42.81
C GLY A 46 -3.06 -16.35 41.83
N TYR A 47 -3.30 -16.82 40.58
CA TYR A 47 -4.24 -16.16 39.63
C TYR A 47 -5.65 -15.88 40.20
N SER A 48 -6.01 -16.50 41.33
CA SER A 48 -7.27 -16.27 42.05
C SER A 48 -7.11 -15.61 43.42
N ASP A 49 -5.92 -15.12 43.78
CA ASP A 49 -5.72 -14.38 45.03
C ASP A 49 -6.14 -12.90 44.89
N ASP A 50 -6.27 -12.21 46.02
CA ASP A 50 -6.78 -10.83 46.03
C ASP A 50 -5.88 -9.86 45.25
N PHE A 51 -4.56 -10.09 45.26
CA PHE A 51 -3.61 -9.31 44.48
C PHE A 51 -3.82 -9.53 42.98
N ALA A 52 -4.10 -10.77 42.58
CA ALA A 52 -4.35 -11.11 41.21
C ALA A 52 -5.63 -10.48 40.68
N LEU A 53 -6.71 -10.50 41.47
CA LEU A 53 -7.97 -9.85 41.13
C LEU A 53 -7.82 -8.32 40.98
N GLU A 54 -6.87 -7.70 41.69
CA GLU A 54 -6.55 -6.28 41.56
C GLU A 54 -5.76 -5.97 40.27
N VAL A 55 -4.79 -6.81 39.90
CA VAL A 55 -3.85 -6.53 38.81
C VAL A 55 -4.33 -7.04 37.44
N LEU A 56 -5.05 -8.17 37.39
CA LEU A 56 -5.51 -8.80 36.14
C LEU A 56 -6.28 -7.85 35.21
N PRO A 57 -7.25 -7.04 35.69
CA PRO A 57 -8.01 -6.19 34.78
C PRO A 57 -7.13 -5.20 34.02
N LYS A 58 -6.10 -4.64 34.67
CA LYS A 58 -5.16 -3.72 34.03
C LYS A 58 -4.20 -4.44 33.09
N TYR A 59 -3.75 -5.63 33.47
CA TYR A 59 -2.94 -6.49 32.61
C TYR A 59 -3.68 -6.85 31.31
N ASP A 60 -4.94 -7.30 31.43
CA ASP A 60 -5.78 -7.65 30.29
C ASP A 60 -6.07 -6.43 29.41
N ALA A 61 -6.38 -5.28 30.00
CA ALA A 61 -6.59 -4.04 29.26
C ALA A 61 -5.34 -3.60 28.48
N ASN A 62 -4.15 -3.75 29.08
CA ASN A 62 -2.89 -3.44 28.40
C ASN A 62 -2.64 -4.40 27.23
N ASN A 63 -2.84 -5.70 27.43
CA ASN A 63 -2.69 -6.70 26.37
C ASN A 63 -3.66 -6.44 25.22
N GLN A 64 -4.91 -6.10 25.53
CA GLN A 64 -5.90 -5.73 24.53
C GLN A 64 -5.47 -4.48 23.75
N SER A 65 -4.95 -3.46 24.44
CA SER A 65 -4.43 -2.25 23.79
C SER A 65 -3.26 -2.55 22.85
N CYS A 66 -2.34 -3.44 23.24
CA CYS A 66 -1.26 -3.90 22.37
C CYS A 66 -1.79 -4.61 21.13
N LEU A 67 -2.77 -5.50 21.28
CA LEU A 67 -3.40 -6.20 20.16
C LEU A 67 -4.10 -5.25 19.19
N ASP A 68 -4.84 -4.28 19.72
CA ASP A 68 -5.56 -3.30 18.90
C ASP A 68 -4.58 -2.45 18.08
N MET A 69 -3.44 -2.06 18.67
CA MET A 69 -2.38 -1.33 17.96
C MET A 69 -1.78 -2.17 16.84
N VAL A 70 -1.45 -3.44 17.09
CA VAL A 70 -0.88 -4.33 16.05
C VAL A 70 -1.86 -4.53 14.89
N ARG A 71 -3.16 -4.68 15.20
CA ARG A 71 -4.22 -4.76 14.18
C ARG A 71 -4.31 -3.46 13.37
N ALA A 72 -4.30 -2.31 14.03
CA ALA A 72 -4.32 -1.01 13.37
C ALA A 72 -3.13 -0.83 12.41
N LEU A 73 -1.93 -1.24 12.83
CA LEU A 73 -0.73 -1.21 11.98
C LEU A 73 -0.87 -2.14 10.76
N SER A 74 -1.39 -3.35 10.95
CA SER A 74 -1.66 -4.28 9.84
C SER A 74 -2.63 -3.70 8.80
N SER A 75 -3.71 -3.05 9.26
CA SER A 75 -4.65 -2.36 8.39
C SER A 75 -4.01 -1.19 7.67
N ALA A 76 -3.24 -0.36 8.37
CA ALA A 76 -2.55 0.79 7.78
C ALA A 76 -1.55 0.36 6.69
N PHE A 77 -0.80 -0.73 6.88
CA PHE A 77 0.08 -1.25 5.84
C PHE A 77 -0.68 -1.80 4.63
N THR A 78 -1.84 -2.42 4.85
CA THR A 78 -2.72 -2.90 3.78
C THR A 78 -3.23 -1.72 2.95
N GLU A 79 -3.77 -0.70 3.61
CA GLU A 79 -4.28 0.52 2.96
C GLU A 79 -3.18 1.26 2.20
N LEU A 80 -1.99 1.38 2.78
CA LEU A 80 -0.83 1.97 2.12
C LEU A 80 -0.45 1.20 0.85
N GLY A 81 -0.39 -0.14 0.94
CA GLY A 81 -0.11 -0.99 -0.22
C GLY A 81 -1.12 -0.81 -1.35
N GLN A 82 -2.41 -0.76 -1.00
CA GLN A 82 -3.49 -0.50 -1.96
C GLN A 82 -3.37 0.89 -2.59
N ALA A 83 -3.07 1.93 -1.81
CA ALA A 83 -2.90 3.28 -2.31
C ALA A 83 -1.71 3.41 -3.28
N VAL A 84 -0.57 2.78 -2.97
CA VAL A 84 0.60 2.77 -3.85
C VAL A 84 0.29 2.03 -5.16
N TRP A 85 -0.39 0.88 -5.08
CA TRP A 85 -0.79 0.12 -6.25
C TRP A 85 -1.77 0.90 -7.15
N ALA A 86 -2.81 1.50 -6.56
CA ALA A 86 -3.79 2.31 -7.28
C ALA A 86 -3.13 3.51 -7.96
N ASN A 87 -2.19 4.18 -7.28
CA ASN A 87 -1.40 5.27 -7.88
C ASN A 87 -0.58 4.77 -9.08
N GLY A 88 0.10 3.63 -8.93
CA GLY A 88 0.83 2.98 -10.02
C GLY A 88 -0.05 2.72 -11.25
N GLN A 89 -1.24 2.14 -11.06
CA GLN A 89 -2.19 1.89 -12.15
C GLN A 89 -2.65 3.19 -12.83
N HIS A 90 -2.93 4.23 -12.05
CA HIS A 90 -3.34 5.52 -12.59
C HIS A 90 -2.25 6.14 -13.47
N ILE A 91 -1.00 6.11 -13.03
CA ILE A 91 0.14 6.63 -13.81
C ILE A 91 0.38 5.82 -15.08
N GLU A 92 0.29 4.48 -15.01
CA GLU A 92 0.42 3.63 -16.19
C GLU A 92 -0.71 3.91 -17.20
N GLY A 93 -1.95 4.09 -16.73
CA GLY A 93 -3.08 4.47 -17.56
C GLY A 93 -2.88 5.81 -18.27
N VAL A 94 -2.46 6.85 -17.54
CA VAL A 94 -2.16 8.17 -18.11
C VAL A 94 -1.01 8.09 -19.12
N SER A 95 0.03 7.31 -18.83
CA SER A 95 1.18 7.14 -19.72
C SER A 95 0.80 6.44 -21.03
N ASN A 96 -0.07 5.44 -20.96
CA ASN A 96 -0.54 4.72 -22.15
C ASN A 96 -1.46 5.61 -22.99
N TYR A 97 -2.40 6.32 -22.36
CA TYR A 97 -3.25 7.29 -23.05
C TYR A 97 -2.43 8.36 -23.78
N ALA A 98 -1.39 8.90 -23.14
CA ALA A 98 -0.51 9.87 -23.75
C ALA A 98 0.25 9.30 -24.96
N ARG A 99 0.69 8.04 -24.91
CA ARG A 99 1.33 7.36 -26.06
C ARG A 99 0.36 7.17 -27.20
N ASP A 100 -0.84 6.67 -26.93
CA ASP A 100 -1.86 6.43 -27.96
C ASP A 100 -2.23 7.73 -28.69
N GLU A 101 -2.30 8.85 -27.97
CA GLU A 101 -2.60 10.15 -28.57
C GLU A 101 -1.43 10.70 -29.40
N ILE A 102 -0.19 10.49 -28.96
CA ILE A 102 1.01 10.82 -29.74
C ILE A 102 1.05 9.98 -31.03
N ASP A 103 0.77 8.68 -30.95
CA ASP A 103 0.77 7.77 -32.10
C ASP A 103 -0.33 8.15 -33.10
N ARG A 104 -1.52 8.54 -32.63
CA ARG A 104 -2.58 9.09 -33.49
C ARG A 104 -2.16 10.37 -34.20
N GLN A 105 -1.51 11.28 -33.49
CA GLN A 105 -1.00 12.52 -34.08
C GLN A 105 0.08 12.25 -35.13
N MET A 106 1.02 11.34 -34.85
CA MET A 106 2.03 10.91 -35.83
C MET A 106 1.40 10.24 -37.06
N SER A 107 0.43 9.35 -36.87
CA SER A 107 -0.30 8.73 -37.98
C SER A 107 -1.10 9.74 -38.81
N SER A 108 -1.58 10.84 -38.21
CA SER A 108 -2.25 11.92 -38.94
C SER A 108 -1.29 12.78 -39.77
N LEU A 109 -0.02 12.89 -39.33
CA LEU A 109 1.04 13.59 -40.04
C LEU A 109 1.62 12.77 -41.19
N ASP A 110 1.63 11.44 -41.07
CA ASP A 110 2.09 10.49 -42.11
C ASP A 110 1.04 10.20 -43.20
N THR A 111 -0.16 10.80 -43.13
CA THR A 111 -1.09 10.76 -44.26
C THR A 111 -0.51 11.63 -45.38
N PRO A 112 -0.10 11.07 -46.54
CA PRO A 112 0.52 11.85 -47.60
C PRO A 112 -0.47 12.91 -48.08
N GLY A 113 -0.13 14.18 -47.85
CA GLY A 113 -0.79 15.29 -48.51
C GLY A 113 -0.68 15.05 -50.03
N ASP A 114 -1.83 14.81 -50.63
CA ASP A 114 -2.08 14.79 -52.06
C ASP A 114 -1.37 15.96 -52.75
N SER A 115 -0.18 15.70 -53.30
CA SER A 115 0.52 16.62 -54.18
C SER A 115 -0.09 16.53 -55.58
N SER A 116 -1.33 16.98 -55.75
CA SER A 116 -1.92 17.21 -57.07
C SER A 116 -1.49 18.59 -57.59
N GLN A 117 -0.28 18.58 -58.14
CA GLN A 117 0.25 19.60 -59.04
C GLN A 117 -0.64 19.72 -60.28
N GLY A 118 -1.14 20.92 -60.59
CA GLY A 118 -2.01 21.14 -61.75
C GLY A 118 -2.18 22.62 -62.12
N GLY A 119 -1.07 23.34 -62.28
CA GLY A 119 -1.10 24.68 -62.88
C GLY A 119 -1.50 24.65 -64.36
N ARG A 120 -2.34 25.60 -64.77
CA ARG A 120 -2.55 25.98 -66.17
C ARG A 120 -2.56 27.51 -66.25
N HIS A 121 -1.43 28.06 -66.69
CA HIS A 121 -1.34 29.27 -67.49
C HIS A 121 -1.11 28.84 -68.94
#